data_AF-A0A2E2KNG1-F1
#
_entry.id   AF-A0A2E2KNG1-F1
#
_cell.length_a   1.000
_cell.length_b   1.000
_cell.length_c   1.000
_cell.angle_alpha   90.00
_cell.angle_beta   90.00
_cell.angle_gamma   90.00
#
_symmetry.space_group_name_H-M   'P 1'
#
loop_
_entity.id
_entity.type
_entity.pdbx_description
1 polymer ?
#
loop_
_entity_poly.entity_id
_entity_poly.type
_entity_poly.pdbx_seq_one_letter_code
_entity_poly.pdbx_strand_id
1 'polypeptide(L)'
;MIEASIVSGLLILVIGVNFFHRQKLAKRRALKRQRGISQLSQILELIQRIQRHRGLCANLSGENLLEQRRLSQEINHIWTPLLDTDYDGNKNRIKIQQKNWQKICDTPENSFMPHCLLIEKLLYELTIIADTCSLTAVDPKADHQDIWQNVLQRPHFAETLGRLRALGNKAASLGECPADVRIQLLYQLQNLKQNPLDRCNTGPIVSLIQDEILAPEKIEITPQAYFTRLTQAIDEQLQITREHLNQLN
;
A
#
# COMPACT_ATOMS: atom_id res chain seq x y z
N MET A 1 -52.82 36.06 14.92
CA MET A 1 -52.40 34.88 15.71
C MET A 1 -52.33 33.59 14.89
N ILE A 2 -53.32 33.29 14.06
CA ILE A 2 -53.36 32.07 13.22
C ILE A 2 -52.17 32.00 12.25
N GLU A 3 -51.86 33.10 11.56
CA GLU A 3 -50.72 33.16 10.62
C GLU A 3 -49.38 32.85 11.30
N ALA A 4 -49.13 33.41 12.48
CA ALA A 4 -47.91 33.16 13.27
C ALA A 4 -47.79 31.68 13.69
N SER A 5 -48.89 31.04 14.05
CA SER A 5 -48.90 29.60 14.38
C SER A 5 -48.60 28.72 13.16
N ILE A 6 -49.11 29.09 11.98
CA ILE A 6 -48.82 28.38 10.71
C ILE A 6 -47.35 28.52 10.35
N VAL A 7 -46.78 29.74 10.41
CA VAL A 7 -45.35 29.95 10.12
C VAL A 7 -44.46 29.20 11.11
N SER A 8 -44.78 29.22 12.41
CA SER A 8 -44.04 28.47 13.43
C SER A 8 -44.10 26.95 13.19
N GLY A 9 -45.27 26.41 12.85
CA GLY A 9 -45.43 25.00 12.50
C GLY A 9 -44.61 24.58 11.26
N LEU A 10 -44.61 25.41 10.22
CA LEU A 10 -43.80 25.17 9.02
C LEU A 10 -42.29 25.22 9.32
N LEU A 11 -41.85 26.16 10.16
CA LEU A 11 -40.46 26.27 10.57
C LEU A 11 -39.99 25.02 11.32
N ILE A 12 -40.80 24.54 12.29
CA ILE A 12 -40.52 23.32 13.06
C ILE A 12 -40.43 22.11 12.13
N LEU A 13 -41.34 21.99 11.16
CA LEU A 13 -41.34 20.91 10.18
C LEU A 13 -40.07 20.93 9.31
N VAL A 14 -39.67 22.08 8.79
CA VAL A 14 -38.44 22.23 7.99
C VAL A 14 -37.20 21.89 8.82
N ILE A 15 -37.12 22.34 10.07
CA ILE A 15 -36.02 22.01 10.98
C ILE A 15 -35.98 20.50 11.25
N GLY A 16 -37.13 19.89 11.53
CA GLY A 16 -37.25 18.45 11.76
C GLY A 16 -36.80 17.61 10.56
N VAL A 17 -37.24 17.97 9.34
CA VAL A 17 -36.84 17.30 8.10
C VAL A 17 -35.34 17.46 7.85
N ASN A 18 -34.79 18.66 8.02
CA ASN A 18 -33.36 18.93 7.84
C ASN A 18 -32.52 18.12 8.85
N PHE A 19 -32.94 18.07 10.12
CA PHE A 19 -32.29 17.28 11.15
C PHE A 19 -32.30 15.78 10.83
N PHE A 20 -33.45 15.24 10.44
CA PHE A 20 -33.56 13.83 10.02
C PHE A 20 -32.70 13.52 8.80
N HIS A 21 -32.69 14.41 7.81
CA HIS A 21 -31.86 14.26 6.61
C HIS A 21 -30.36 14.27 6.97
N ARG A 22 -29.92 15.19 7.84
CA ARG A 22 -28.54 15.26 8.34
C ARG A 22 -28.14 13.98 9.07
N GLN A 23 -28.98 13.46 9.97
CA GLN A 23 -28.70 12.20 10.66
C GLN A 23 -28.57 11.02 9.68
N LYS A 24 -29.48 10.92 8.70
CA LYS A 24 -29.44 9.87 7.68
C LYS A 24 -28.17 9.95 6.84
N LEU A 25 -27.76 11.15 6.44
CA LEU A 25 -26.51 11.37 5.71
C LEU A 25 -25.29 11.05 6.57
N ALA A 26 -25.27 11.46 7.83
CA ALA A 26 -24.18 11.17 8.76
C ALA A 26 -23.99 9.67 8.95
N LYS A 27 -25.08 8.92 9.16
CA LYS A 27 -25.04 7.44 9.26
C LYS A 27 -24.50 6.80 7.99
N ARG A 28 -24.94 7.27 6.80
CA ARG A 28 -24.44 6.76 5.51
C ARG A 28 -22.95 7.05 5.31
N ARG A 29 -22.48 8.24 5.69
CA ARG A 29 -21.06 8.61 5.64
C ARG A 29 -20.22 7.76 6.57
N ALA A 30 -20.69 7.52 7.80
CA ALA A 30 -20.01 6.66 8.77
C ALA A 30 -19.85 5.22 8.24
N LEU A 31 -20.93 4.63 7.69
CA LEU A 31 -20.87 3.29 7.09
C LEU A 31 -19.93 3.24 5.88
N LYS A 32 -19.96 4.25 5.01
CA LYS A 32 -19.05 4.33 3.86
C LYS A 32 -17.59 4.46 4.30
N ARG A 33 -17.32 5.27 5.33
CA ARG A 33 -15.99 5.43 5.93
C ARG A 33 -15.47 4.10 6.49
N GLN A 34 -16.27 3.43 7.31
CA GLN A 34 -15.91 2.13 7.90
C GLN A 34 -15.60 1.09 6.81
N ARG A 35 -16.43 1.04 5.78
CA ARG A 35 -16.19 0.14 4.63
C ARG A 35 -14.91 0.52 3.87
N GLY A 36 -14.64 1.80 3.66
CA GLY A 36 -13.39 2.28 3.09
C GLY A 36 -12.18 1.81 3.87
N ILE A 37 -12.19 1.94 5.20
CA ILE A 37 -11.10 1.48 6.07
C ILE A 37 -10.91 -0.05 5.96
N SER A 38 -12.00 -0.82 5.96
CA SER A 38 -11.94 -2.26 5.76
C SER A 38 -11.33 -2.64 4.39
N GLN A 39 -11.71 -1.95 3.31
CA GLN A 39 -11.16 -2.18 1.98
C GLN A 39 -9.68 -1.79 1.89
N LEU A 40 -9.26 -0.67 2.51
CA LEU A 40 -7.84 -0.31 2.63
C LEU A 40 -7.06 -1.40 3.35
N SER A 41 -7.58 -1.93 4.46
CA SER A 41 -6.96 -3.02 5.19
C SER A 41 -6.75 -4.27 4.33
N GLN A 42 -7.75 -4.65 3.54
CA GLN A 42 -7.65 -5.80 2.66
C GLN A 42 -6.62 -5.58 1.55
N ILE A 43 -6.57 -4.39 0.95
CA ILE A 43 -5.59 -4.07 -0.11
C ILE A 43 -4.16 -4.02 0.47
N LEU A 44 -3.97 -3.46 1.66
CA LEU A 44 -2.67 -3.45 2.34
C LEU A 44 -2.20 -4.86 2.66
N GLU A 45 -3.09 -5.72 3.15
CA GLU A 45 -2.80 -7.13 3.41
C GLU A 45 -2.42 -7.87 2.11
N LEU A 46 -3.13 -7.61 0.99
CA LEU A 46 -2.75 -8.14 -0.32
C LEU A 46 -1.32 -7.70 -0.70
N ILE A 47 -1.01 -6.40 -0.61
CA ILE A 47 0.31 -5.87 -0.96
C ILE A 47 1.40 -6.58 -0.16
N GLN A 48 1.24 -6.69 1.16
CA GLN A 48 2.23 -7.32 2.03
C GLN A 48 2.45 -8.81 1.69
N ARG A 49 1.36 -9.55 1.47
CA ARG A 49 1.46 -10.97 1.10
C ARG A 49 2.04 -11.17 -0.30
N ILE A 50 1.70 -10.31 -1.26
CA ILE A 50 2.27 -10.32 -2.62
C ILE A 50 3.77 -9.96 -2.56
N GLN A 51 4.18 -9.03 -1.71
CA GLN A 51 5.60 -8.71 -1.48
C GLN A 51 6.38 -9.88 -0.87
N ARG A 52 5.79 -10.59 0.10
CA ARG A 52 6.38 -11.80 0.70
C ARG A 52 6.47 -12.92 -0.32
N HIS A 53 5.40 -13.15 -1.07
CA HIS A 53 5.36 -14.11 -2.17
C HIS A 53 6.45 -13.83 -3.21
N ARG A 54 6.61 -12.57 -3.65
CA ARG A 54 7.71 -12.12 -4.52
C ARG A 54 9.08 -12.50 -3.95
N GLY A 55 9.27 -12.34 -2.64
CA GLY A 55 10.53 -12.69 -1.96
C GLY A 55 10.84 -14.19 -2.05
N LEU A 56 9.84 -15.05 -1.87
CA LEU A 56 10.00 -16.50 -2.01
C LEU A 56 10.26 -16.92 -3.45
N CYS A 57 9.67 -16.22 -4.43
CA CYS A 57 9.91 -16.46 -5.85
C CYS A 57 11.38 -16.29 -6.27
N ALA A 58 12.17 -15.50 -5.52
CA ALA A 58 13.59 -15.31 -5.81
C ALA A 58 14.43 -16.57 -5.53
N ASN A 59 13.94 -17.50 -4.71
CA ASN A 59 14.59 -18.77 -4.41
C ASN A 59 13.55 -19.89 -4.16
N LEU A 60 12.97 -20.42 -5.24
CA LEU A 60 11.94 -21.44 -5.20
C LEU A 60 12.55 -22.85 -5.04
N SER A 61 12.88 -23.20 -3.80
CA SER A 61 13.38 -24.55 -3.48
C SER A 61 12.80 -25.05 -2.16
N GLY A 62 12.50 -26.35 -2.08
CA GLY A 62 12.10 -27.02 -0.84
C GLY A 62 10.93 -26.34 -0.12
N GLU A 63 11.16 -25.89 1.12
CA GLU A 63 10.15 -25.25 1.97
C GLU A 63 9.61 -23.94 1.37
N ASN A 64 10.43 -23.17 0.63
CA ASN A 64 9.97 -21.91 0.01
C ASN A 64 8.87 -22.14 -1.03
N LEU A 65 8.90 -23.28 -1.74
CA LEU A 65 7.85 -23.64 -2.70
C LEU A 65 6.52 -23.94 -1.98
N LEU A 66 6.58 -24.65 -0.84
CA LEU A 66 5.39 -24.94 -0.04
C LEU A 66 4.79 -23.66 0.54
N GLU A 67 5.63 -22.78 1.10
CA GLU A 67 5.19 -21.51 1.66
C GLU A 67 4.64 -20.57 0.58
N GLN A 68 5.24 -20.55 -0.61
CA GLN A 68 4.75 -19.76 -1.75
C GLN A 68 3.35 -20.22 -2.19
N ARG A 69 3.10 -21.53 -2.26
CA ARG A 69 1.77 -22.07 -2.57
C ARG A 69 0.75 -21.74 -1.49
N ARG A 70 1.14 -21.84 -0.22
CA ARG A 70 0.30 -21.47 0.93
C ARG A 70 -0.10 -20.00 0.86
N LEU A 71 0.86 -19.09 0.67
CA LEU A 71 0.58 -17.66 0.49
C LEU A 71 -0.33 -17.40 -0.71
N SER A 72 -0.17 -18.15 -1.81
CA SER A 72 -1.03 -17.99 -2.99
C SER A 72 -2.50 -18.24 -2.68
N GLN A 73 -2.79 -19.27 -1.89
CA GLN A 73 -4.15 -19.60 -1.45
C GLN A 73 -4.72 -18.53 -0.51
N GLU A 74 -3.91 -18.04 0.43
CA GLU A 74 -4.32 -16.98 1.35
C GLU A 74 -4.63 -15.67 0.61
N ILE A 75 -3.79 -15.29 -0.36
CA ILE A 75 -3.99 -14.13 -1.21
C ILE A 75 -5.31 -14.27 -1.99
N ASN A 76 -5.58 -15.45 -2.55
CA ASN A 76 -6.84 -15.73 -3.25
C ASN A 76 -8.07 -15.52 -2.36
N HIS A 77 -7.98 -15.83 -1.07
CA HIS A 77 -9.08 -15.58 -0.14
C HIS A 77 -9.35 -14.08 0.07
N ILE A 78 -8.29 -13.27 0.21
CA ILE A 78 -8.42 -11.82 0.44
C ILE A 78 -9.01 -11.09 -0.76
N TRP A 79 -8.81 -11.60 -1.99
CA TRP A 79 -9.47 -11.04 -3.18
C TRP A 79 -10.99 -11.13 -3.12
N THR A 80 -11.56 -12.16 -2.49
CA THR A 80 -13.01 -12.42 -2.48
C THR A 80 -13.86 -11.22 -2.05
N PRO A 81 -13.65 -10.61 -0.86
CA PRO A 81 -14.42 -9.44 -0.44
C PRO A 81 -14.20 -8.20 -1.32
N LEU A 82 -13.04 -8.06 -1.95
CA LEU A 82 -12.73 -6.93 -2.83
C LEU A 82 -13.40 -7.04 -4.21
N LEU A 83 -13.86 -8.23 -4.59
CA LEU A 83 -14.59 -8.49 -5.83
C LEU A 83 -16.10 -8.34 -5.68
N ASP A 84 -16.58 -8.03 -4.47
CA ASP A 84 -18.00 -7.84 -4.17
C ASP A 84 -18.58 -6.56 -4.80
N THR A 85 -19.90 -6.51 -4.86
CA THR A 85 -20.73 -5.40 -5.32
C THR A 85 -20.58 -4.13 -4.49
N ASP A 86 -20.11 -4.21 -3.25
CA ASP A 86 -19.93 -3.04 -2.38
C ASP A 86 -18.51 -2.46 -2.39
N TYR A 87 -17.66 -2.86 -3.35
CA TYR A 87 -16.34 -2.25 -3.55
C TYR A 87 -16.46 -0.76 -3.93
N ASP A 88 -15.86 0.14 -3.14
CA ASP A 88 -15.94 1.59 -3.36
C ASP A 88 -14.96 2.08 -4.45
N GLY A 89 -14.09 1.21 -4.97
CA GLY A 89 -13.15 1.51 -6.05
C GLY A 89 -13.67 1.13 -7.43
N ASN A 90 -12.77 1.04 -8.41
CA ASN A 90 -13.15 0.59 -9.75
C ASN A 90 -13.19 -0.95 -9.84
N LYS A 91 -14.39 -1.53 -9.89
CA LYS A 91 -14.61 -2.97 -9.97
C LYS A 91 -13.95 -3.67 -11.17
N ASN A 92 -13.87 -2.99 -12.32
CA ASN A 92 -13.21 -3.58 -13.48
C ASN A 92 -11.69 -3.61 -13.28
N ARG A 93 -11.15 -2.54 -12.68
CA ARG A 93 -9.72 -2.43 -12.39
C ARG A 93 -9.27 -3.47 -11.36
N ILE A 94 -10.01 -3.65 -10.27
CA ILE A 94 -9.67 -4.65 -9.24
C ILE A 94 -9.77 -6.09 -9.79
N LYS A 95 -10.77 -6.38 -10.65
CA LYS A 95 -10.88 -7.67 -11.37
C LYS A 95 -9.70 -7.91 -12.31
N ILE A 96 -9.22 -6.88 -13.00
CA ILE A 96 -8.01 -6.99 -13.84
C ILE A 96 -6.79 -7.31 -12.96
N GLN A 97 -6.67 -6.69 -11.79
CA GLN A 97 -5.55 -6.97 -10.88
C GLN A 97 -5.59 -8.40 -10.32
N GLN A 98 -6.78 -8.92 -10.00
CA GLN A 98 -6.94 -10.33 -9.61
C GLN A 98 -6.56 -11.29 -10.75
N LYS A 99 -6.87 -10.97 -12.00
CA LYS A 99 -6.40 -11.75 -13.17
C LYS A 99 -4.88 -11.68 -13.35
N ASN A 100 -4.29 -10.49 -13.16
CA ASN A 100 -2.84 -10.32 -13.23
C ASN A 100 -2.14 -11.11 -12.13
N TRP A 101 -2.72 -11.15 -10.93
CA TRP A 101 -2.28 -12.02 -9.85
C TRP A 101 -2.29 -13.50 -10.24
N GLN A 102 -3.37 -13.98 -10.86
CA GLN A 102 -3.43 -15.39 -11.28
C GLN A 102 -2.31 -15.75 -12.29
N LYS A 103 -2.03 -14.88 -13.26
CA LYS A 103 -0.93 -15.07 -14.21
C LYS A 103 0.44 -15.17 -13.53
N ILE A 104 0.64 -14.42 -12.44
CA ILE A 104 1.85 -14.46 -11.62
C ILE A 104 1.98 -15.83 -10.94
N CYS A 105 0.89 -16.34 -10.36
CA CYS A 105 0.86 -17.67 -9.74
C CYS A 105 1.17 -18.79 -10.75
N ASP A 106 0.74 -18.63 -12.00
CA ASP A 106 0.97 -19.62 -13.05
C ASP A 106 2.45 -19.63 -13.50
N THR A 107 3.20 -18.54 -13.32
CA THR A 107 4.60 -18.38 -13.77
C THR A 107 5.51 -17.73 -12.71
N PRO A 108 5.70 -18.35 -11.53
CA PRO A 108 6.28 -17.69 -10.37
C PRO A 108 7.80 -17.39 -10.51
N GLU A 109 8.57 -18.19 -11.25
CA GLU A 109 10.03 -18.05 -11.36
C GLU A 109 10.49 -16.76 -12.08
N ASN A 110 9.68 -16.23 -13.02
CA ASN A 110 10.01 -15.02 -13.80
C ASN A 110 9.05 -13.87 -13.52
N SER A 111 8.58 -13.78 -12.28
CA SER A 111 7.45 -12.92 -11.92
C SER A 111 7.83 -11.63 -11.20
N PHE A 112 9.13 -11.31 -11.04
CA PHE A 112 9.57 -10.15 -10.26
C PHE A 112 8.93 -8.83 -10.74
N MET A 113 9.04 -8.52 -12.04
CA MET A 113 8.46 -7.30 -12.61
C MET A 113 6.93 -7.33 -12.60
N PRO A 114 6.25 -8.43 -12.99
CA PRO A 114 4.82 -8.58 -12.78
C PRO A 114 4.34 -8.29 -11.34
N HIS A 115 5.04 -8.78 -10.32
CA HIS A 115 4.73 -8.45 -8.91
C HIS A 115 4.85 -6.96 -8.63
N CYS A 116 5.95 -6.33 -9.06
CA CYS A 116 6.20 -4.91 -8.87
C CYS A 116 5.07 -4.05 -9.47
N LEU A 117 4.64 -4.40 -10.69
CA LEU A 117 3.54 -3.71 -11.38
C LEU A 117 2.19 -3.93 -10.68
N LEU A 118 1.90 -5.16 -10.24
CA LEU A 118 0.67 -5.45 -9.51
C LEU A 118 0.60 -4.65 -8.19
N ILE A 119 1.70 -4.60 -7.43
CA ILE A 119 1.77 -3.84 -6.18
C ILE A 119 1.55 -2.34 -6.45
N GLU A 120 2.16 -1.77 -7.49
CA GLU A 120 1.89 -0.37 -7.89
C GLU A 120 0.41 -0.12 -8.18
N LYS A 121 -0.26 -1.03 -8.90
CA LYS A 121 -1.68 -0.88 -9.19
C LYS A 121 -2.51 -0.95 -7.91
N LEU A 122 -2.18 -1.83 -6.97
CA LEU A 122 -2.85 -1.94 -5.69
C LEU A 122 -2.62 -0.72 -4.78
N LEU A 123 -1.40 -0.18 -4.76
CA LEU A 123 -1.08 1.06 -4.04
C LEU A 123 -1.91 2.24 -4.58
N TYR A 124 -2.08 2.31 -5.91
CA TYR A 124 -2.98 3.30 -6.52
C TYR A 124 -4.45 3.09 -6.09
N GLU A 125 -4.91 1.85 -5.93
CA GLU A 125 -6.26 1.59 -5.39
C GLU A 125 -6.47 2.15 -3.99
N LEU A 126 -5.44 2.13 -3.12
CA LEU A 126 -5.54 2.71 -1.78
C LEU A 126 -5.96 4.19 -1.86
N THR A 127 -5.33 4.94 -2.75
CA THR A 127 -5.65 6.37 -2.96
C THR A 127 -7.10 6.54 -3.43
N ILE A 128 -7.54 5.72 -4.39
CA ILE A 128 -8.90 5.80 -4.92
C ILE A 128 -9.96 5.47 -3.86
N ILE A 129 -9.73 4.44 -3.03
CA ILE A 129 -10.64 4.09 -1.93
C ILE A 129 -10.67 5.20 -0.90
N ALA A 130 -9.50 5.71 -0.50
CA ALA A 130 -9.41 6.78 0.49
C ALA A 130 -10.18 8.03 0.06
N ASP A 131 -10.05 8.45 -1.20
CA ASP A 131 -10.78 9.61 -1.73
C ASP A 131 -12.28 9.33 -1.87
N THR A 132 -12.65 8.16 -2.42
CA THR A 132 -14.06 7.80 -2.65
C THR A 132 -14.83 7.69 -1.34
N CYS A 133 -14.19 7.18 -0.29
CA CYS A 133 -14.77 7.07 1.05
C CYS A 133 -14.54 8.33 1.90
N SER A 134 -13.97 9.40 1.33
CA SER A 134 -13.71 10.67 1.99
C SER A 134 -12.88 10.52 3.26
N LEU A 135 -11.93 9.58 3.25
CA LEU A 135 -11.00 9.35 4.36
C LEU A 135 -9.96 10.47 4.45
N THR A 136 -9.59 11.04 3.31
CA THR A 136 -8.68 12.17 3.16
C THR A 136 -9.35 13.54 3.26
N ALA A 137 -10.69 13.60 3.34
CA ALA A 137 -11.45 14.85 3.31
C ALA A 137 -11.37 15.61 4.65
N VAL A 138 -11.12 16.93 4.58
CA VAL A 138 -10.91 17.82 5.74
C VAL A 138 -12.09 17.77 6.75
N ASP A 139 -11.87 17.09 7.86
CA ASP A 139 -12.57 17.16 9.13
C ASP A 139 -11.77 18.08 10.07
N PRO A 140 -12.38 19.15 10.61
CA PRO A 140 -11.74 20.04 11.58
C PRO A 140 -11.17 19.35 12.83
N LYS A 141 -11.55 18.08 13.09
CA LYS A 141 -11.12 17.30 14.26
C LYS A 141 -10.18 16.14 13.94
N ALA A 142 -9.96 15.80 12.67
CA ALA A 142 -9.11 14.68 12.28
C ALA A 142 -7.80 15.21 11.67
N ASP A 143 -6.69 14.55 11.99
CA ASP A 143 -5.42 14.87 11.34
C ASP A 143 -5.37 14.20 9.95
N HIS A 144 -5.71 14.96 8.91
CA HIS A 144 -5.69 14.48 7.50
C HIS A 144 -4.31 14.08 7.04
N GLN A 145 -3.30 14.72 7.61
CA GLN A 145 -1.92 14.47 7.28
C GLN A 145 -1.52 13.05 7.70
N ASP A 146 -2.16 12.54 8.75
CA ASP A 146 -1.92 11.23 9.32
C ASP A 146 -2.32 10.07 8.36
N ILE A 147 -3.53 10.09 7.79
CA ILE A 147 -3.98 9.04 6.85
C ILE A 147 -3.16 9.08 5.55
N TRP A 148 -2.97 10.28 4.99
CA TRP A 148 -2.21 10.42 3.76
C TRP A 148 -0.77 9.94 3.93
N GLN A 149 -0.10 10.35 5.00
CA GLN A 149 1.29 9.97 5.24
C GLN A 149 1.41 8.50 5.65
N ASN A 150 0.68 8.09 6.68
CA ASN A 150 0.91 6.81 7.34
C ASN A 150 0.18 5.64 6.67
N VAL A 151 -0.97 5.86 6.03
CA VAL A 151 -1.75 4.78 5.39
C VAL A 151 -1.55 4.72 3.87
N LEU A 152 -1.31 5.85 3.21
CA LEU A 152 -1.15 5.88 1.75
C LEU A 152 0.32 5.96 1.32
N GLN A 153 1.08 6.94 1.80
CA GLN A 153 2.45 7.18 1.31
C GLN A 153 3.47 6.16 1.85
N ARG A 154 3.35 5.70 3.11
CA ARG A 154 4.30 4.72 3.67
C ARG A 154 4.33 3.38 2.94
N PRO A 155 3.19 2.77 2.54
CA PRO A 155 3.20 1.58 1.70
C PRO A 155 3.90 1.79 0.34
N HIS A 156 3.75 2.96 -0.28
CA HIS A 156 4.49 3.31 -1.50
C HIS A 156 6.00 3.35 -1.24
N PHE A 157 6.40 3.94 -0.12
CA PHE A 157 7.79 3.99 0.29
C PHE A 157 8.34 2.59 0.59
N ALA A 158 7.60 1.75 1.33
CA ALA A 158 7.95 0.36 1.59
C ALA A 158 8.14 -0.47 0.31
N GLU A 159 7.30 -0.27 -0.72
CA GLU A 159 7.50 -0.93 -2.01
C GLU A 159 8.76 -0.44 -2.74
N THR A 160 9.07 0.85 -2.66
CA THR A 160 10.31 1.39 -3.23
C THR A 160 11.54 0.77 -2.57
N LEU A 161 11.53 0.65 -1.25
CA LEU A 161 12.54 -0.07 -0.49
C LEU A 161 12.60 -1.56 -0.89
N GLY A 162 11.45 -2.20 -1.11
CA GLY A 162 11.36 -3.58 -1.59
C GLY A 162 12.05 -3.82 -2.93
N ARG A 163 11.98 -2.85 -3.84
CA ARG A 163 12.68 -2.88 -5.14
C ARG A 163 14.17 -2.68 -4.98
N LEU A 164 14.58 -1.67 -4.19
CA LEU A 164 15.99 -1.44 -3.88
C LEU A 164 16.64 -2.64 -3.20
N ARG A 165 15.90 -3.32 -2.32
CA ARG A 165 16.32 -4.58 -1.70
C ARG A 165 16.60 -5.65 -2.75
N ALA A 166 15.67 -5.89 -3.67
CA ALA A 166 15.83 -6.92 -4.69
C ALA A 166 16.99 -6.62 -5.65
N LEU A 167 17.11 -5.38 -6.12
CA LEU A 167 18.17 -4.94 -7.03
C LEU A 167 19.55 -4.99 -6.36
N GLY A 168 19.68 -4.46 -5.15
CA GLY A 168 20.95 -4.49 -4.43
C GLY A 168 21.35 -5.90 -3.98
N ASN A 169 20.38 -6.75 -3.60
CA ASN A 169 20.67 -8.15 -3.29
C ASN A 169 21.19 -8.93 -4.52
N LYS A 170 20.64 -8.63 -5.70
CA LYS A 170 21.17 -9.18 -6.97
C LYS A 170 22.61 -8.74 -7.19
N ALA A 171 22.91 -7.45 -7.05
CA ALA A 171 24.28 -6.92 -7.18
C ALA A 171 25.24 -7.58 -6.16
N ALA A 172 24.87 -7.59 -4.88
CA ALA A 172 25.65 -8.25 -3.83
C ALA A 172 25.90 -9.74 -4.12
N SER A 173 24.93 -10.46 -4.69
CA SER A 173 25.09 -11.88 -5.04
C SER A 173 26.07 -12.12 -6.18
N LEU A 174 26.24 -11.14 -7.06
CA LEU A 174 27.20 -11.18 -8.16
C LEU A 174 28.59 -10.68 -7.74
N GLY A 175 28.70 -10.02 -6.58
CA GLY A 175 29.93 -9.38 -6.12
C GLY A 175 30.29 -8.10 -6.89
N GLU A 176 29.43 -7.67 -7.81
CA GLU A 176 29.55 -6.46 -8.61
C GLU A 176 28.16 -5.90 -8.91
N CYS A 177 28.06 -4.63 -9.31
CA CYS A 177 26.80 -4.04 -9.75
C CYS A 177 26.75 -4.00 -11.29
N PRO A 178 25.94 -4.84 -11.96
CA PRO A 178 25.74 -4.77 -13.40
C PRO A 178 25.19 -3.41 -13.86
N ALA A 179 25.49 -3.02 -15.10
CA ALA A 179 25.09 -1.70 -15.62
C ALA A 179 23.56 -1.49 -15.62
N ASP A 180 22.78 -2.50 -16.00
CA ASP A 180 21.31 -2.47 -15.99
C ASP A 180 20.75 -2.32 -14.56
N VAL A 181 21.35 -3.02 -13.59
CA VAL A 181 20.98 -2.91 -12.17
C VAL A 181 21.35 -1.54 -11.61
N ARG A 182 22.52 -1.01 -11.96
CA ARG A 182 22.99 0.32 -11.56
C ARG A 182 22.05 1.43 -12.01
N ILE A 183 21.63 1.41 -13.28
CA ILE A 183 20.67 2.39 -13.81
C ILE A 183 19.35 2.32 -13.06
N GLN A 184 18.84 1.12 -12.79
CA GLN A 184 17.60 0.93 -12.05
C GLN A 184 17.72 1.43 -10.60
N LEU A 185 18.82 1.13 -9.91
CA LEU A 185 19.09 1.62 -8.56
C LEU A 185 19.14 3.15 -8.53
N LEU A 186 19.87 3.79 -9.45
CA LEU A 186 19.96 5.25 -9.54
C LEU A 186 18.60 5.90 -9.78
N TYR A 187 17.78 5.33 -10.67
CA TYR A 187 16.41 5.81 -10.90
C TYR A 187 15.55 5.71 -9.64
N GLN A 188 15.59 4.56 -8.93
CA GLN A 188 14.83 4.39 -7.68
C GLN A 188 15.32 5.34 -6.58
N LEU A 189 16.63 5.55 -6.45
CA LEU A 189 17.20 6.51 -5.50
C LEU A 189 16.81 7.95 -5.82
N GLN A 190 16.73 8.32 -7.10
CA GLN A 190 16.25 9.63 -7.51
C GLN A 190 14.78 9.84 -7.16
N ASN A 191 13.94 8.82 -7.39
CA ASN A 191 12.52 8.86 -7.01
C ASN A 191 12.35 8.93 -5.50
N LEU A 192 13.21 8.23 -4.74
CA LEU A 192 13.21 8.32 -3.29
C LEU A 192 13.42 9.76 -2.84
N LYS A 193 14.51 10.41 -3.27
CA LYS A 193 14.91 11.79 -2.91
C LYS A 193 13.85 12.86 -3.18
N GLN A 194 12.85 12.56 -3.99
CA GLN A 194 11.75 13.46 -4.34
C GLN A 194 10.50 13.25 -3.48
N ASN A 195 10.46 12.22 -2.62
CA ASN A 195 9.27 11.85 -1.87
C ASN A 195 9.14 12.67 -0.57
N PRO A 196 8.02 13.38 -0.30
CA PRO A 196 7.87 14.23 0.89
C PRO A 196 8.01 13.54 2.25
N LEU A 197 7.81 12.21 2.33
CA LEU A 197 8.08 11.43 3.55
C LEU A 197 9.58 11.41 3.92
N ASP A 198 10.47 11.84 3.02
CA ASP A 198 11.93 11.65 3.05
C ASP A 198 12.68 12.30 4.22
N ARG A 199 12.21 13.43 4.75
CA ARG A 199 13.17 14.38 5.34
C ARG A 199 13.88 13.91 6.62
N CYS A 200 13.46 12.80 7.24
CA CYS A 200 14.11 12.29 8.45
C CYS A 200 14.72 10.88 8.37
N ASN A 201 14.39 10.01 7.40
CA ASN A 201 14.71 8.57 7.53
C ASN A 201 15.31 7.85 6.31
N THR A 202 15.48 8.51 5.16
CA THR A 202 16.02 7.83 3.95
C THR A 202 17.53 7.97 3.78
N GLY A 203 18.15 8.93 4.47
CA GLY A 203 19.60 9.15 4.44
C GLY A 203 20.44 7.88 4.68
N PRO A 204 20.17 7.09 5.73
CA PRO A 204 20.91 5.85 5.99
C PRO A 204 20.78 4.82 4.86
N ILE A 205 19.61 4.69 4.25
CA ILE A 205 19.36 3.74 3.16
C ILE A 205 20.05 4.19 1.88
N VAL A 206 19.95 5.48 1.56
CA VAL A 206 20.62 6.07 0.40
C VAL A 206 22.14 5.91 0.54
N SER A 207 22.69 6.21 1.71
CA SER A 207 24.13 6.06 1.98
C SER A 207 24.57 4.59 1.88
N LEU A 208 23.82 3.66 2.49
CA LEU A 208 24.07 2.21 2.37
C LEU A 208 24.17 1.77 0.91
N ILE A 209 23.23 2.19 0.05
CA ILE A 209 23.23 1.76 -1.36
C ILE A 209 24.35 2.44 -2.15
N GLN A 210 24.61 3.72 -1.87
CA GLN A 210 25.69 4.45 -2.53
C GLN A 210 27.06 3.86 -2.18
N ASP A 211 27.32 3.64 -0.89
CA ASP A 211 28.63 3.28 -0.38
C ASP A 211 28.95 1.79 -0.56
N GLU A 212 27.94 0.90 -0.41
CA GLU A 212 28.18 -0.56 -0.43
C GLU A 212 27.88 -1.22 -1.78
N ILE A 213 27.06 -0.60 -2.64
CA ILE A 213 26.62 -1.21 -3.91
C ILE A 213 27.06 -0.43 -5.14
N LEU A 214 26.95 0.90 -5.13
CA LEU A 214 27.15 1.73 -6.34
C LEU A 214 28.58 2.24 -6.51
N ALA A 215 29.23 2.66 -5.42
CA ALA A 215 30.58 3.22 -5.42
C ALA A 215 31.70 2.18 -5.58
N PRO A 216 31.64 1.00 -4.93
CA PRO A 216 32.71 0.01 -5.04
C PRO A 216 32.77 -0.63 -6.42
N GLU A 217 33.98 -0.91 -6.89
CA GLU A 217 34.19 -1.76 -8.07
C GLU A 217 33.89 -3.24 -7.74
N LYS A 218 34.20 -3.67 -6.52
CA LYS A 218 33.87 -4.97 -5.97
C LYS A 218 32.99 -4.82 -4.72
N ILE A 219 31.85 -5.49 -4.71
CA ILE A 219 30.89 -5.45 -3.61
C ILE A 219 31.32 -6.42 -2.52
N GLU A 220 31.49 -5.90 -1.30
CA GLU A 220 31.89 -6.71 -0.13
C GLU A 220 30.72 -7.09 0.79
N ILE A 221 29.65 -6.29 0.80
CA ILE A 221 28.47 -6.62 1.61
C ILE A 221 27.84 -7.92 1.15
N THR A 222 27.57 -8.82 2.09
CA THR A 222 26.92 -10.09 1.75
C THR A 222 25.46 -9.87 1.34
N PRO A 223 24.90 -10.68 0.41
CA PRO A 223 23.51 -10.59 0.02
C PRO A 223 22.57 -10.63 1.22
N GLN A 224 22.83 -11.54 2.15
CA GLN A 224 22.03 -11.69 3.36
C GLN A 224 22.05 -10.43 4.25
N ALA A 225 23.23 -9.83 4.47
CA ALA A 225 23.34 -8.63 5.29
C ALA A 225 22.60 -7.44 4.66
N TYR A 226 22.76 -7.25 3.35
CA TYR A 226 22.03 -6.21 2.61
C TYR A 226 20.51 -6.44 2.66
N PHE A 227 20.08 -7.68 2.42
CA PHE A 227 18.67 -8.06 2.45
C PHE A 227 18.04 -7.79 3.82
N THR A 228 18.71 -8.15 4.91
CA THR A 228 18.22 -7.95 6.28
C THR A 228 18.06 -6.46 6.60
N ARG A 229 19.05 -5.61 6.29
CA ARG A 229 18.98 -4.16 6.56
C ARG A 229 17.77 -3.50 5.89
N LEU A 230 17.55 -3.79 4.61
CA LEU A 230 16.40 -3.23 3.89
C LEU A 230 15.07 -3.84 4.36
N THR A 231 15.06 -5.12 4.76
CA THR A 231 13.85 -5.76 5.29
C THR A 231 13.39 -5.09 6.58
N GLN A 232 14.32 -4.79 7.49
CA GLN A 232 13.99 -4.04 8.71
C GLN A 232 13.35 -2.68 8.40
N ALA A 233 13.95 -1.92 7.47
CA ALA A 233 13.40 -0.62 7.08
C ALA A 233 11.99 -0.73 6.46
N ILE A 234 11.74 -1.77 5.66
CA ILE A 234 10.41 -2.07 5.10
C ILE A 234 9.41 -2.37 6.22
N ASP A 235 9.78 -3.27 7.14
CA ASP A 235 8.90 -3.72 8.23
C ASP A 235 8.51 -2.57 9.15
N GLU A 236 9.44 -1.64 9.44
CA GLU A 236 9.16 -0.42 10.20
C GLU A 236 8.07 0.43 9.53
N GLN A 237 8.11 0.62 8.21
CA GLN A 237 7.08 1.39 7.50
C GLN A 237 5.71 0.70 7.52
N LEU A 238 5.69 -0.61 7.33
CA LEU A 238 4.47 -1.40 7.32
C LEU A 238 3.84 -1.49 8.71
N GLN A 239 4.66 -1.54 9.77
CA GLN A 239 4.19 -1.53 11.15
C GLN A 239 3.49 -0.22 11.48
N ILE A 240 4.10 0.93 11.15
CA ILE A 240 3.49 2.26 11.35
C ILE A 240 2.17 2.35 10.57
N THR A 241 2.14 1.86 9.33
CA THR A 241 0.91 1.82 8.50
C THR A 241 -0.21 1.06 9.22
N ARG A 242 0.10 -0.11 9.78
CA ARG A 242 -0.87 -0.98 10.45
C ARG A 242 -1.39 -0.35 11.75
N GLU A 243 -0.52 0.28 12.53
CA GLU A 243 -0.90 0.98 13.77
C GLU A 243 -1.90 2.10 13.49
N HIS A 244 -1.63 2.94 12.49
CA HIS A 244 -2.54 4.03 12.12
C HIS A 244 -3.85 3.50 11.52
N LEU A 245 -3.81 2.46 10.71
CA LEU A 245 -5.02 1.84 10.18
C LEU A 245 -5.91 1.29 11.30
N ASN A 246 -5.33 0.70 12.34
CA ASN A 246 -6.07 0.19 13.50
C ASN A 246 -6.71 1.32 14.33
N GLN A 247 -6.10 2.51 14.38
CA GLN A 247 -6.68 3.68 15.05
C GLN A 247 -7.90 4.25 14.31
N LEU A 248 -8.08 3.92 13.02
CA LEU A 248 -9.22 4.38 12.22
C LEU A 248 -10.46 3.49 12.37
N ASN A 249 -10.30 2.23 12.79
CA ASN A 249 -11.36 1.25 12.98
C ASN A 249 -12.09 1.43 14.32
#